data_AF-A0A8I0FB81-F1
#
_entry.id   AF-A0A8I0FB81-F1
#
_cell.length_a   1.000
_cell.length_b   1.000
_cell.length_c   1.000
_cell.angle_alpha   90.00
_cell.angle_beta   90.00
_cell.angle_gamma   90.00
#
_symmetry.space_group_name_H-M   'P 1'
#
loop_
_entity.id
_entity.type
_entity.pdbx_description
1 polymer ?
#
loop_
_entity_poly.entity_id
_entity_poly.type
_entity_poly.pdbx_seq_one_letter_code
_entity_poly.pdbx_strand_id
1 'polypeptide(L)'
;LTSTEPPERIVFYFCVFGSLISSIPMFWHWRIFTWHELALLIAAGLLANISQLFMSYAYSLAPAGQIGPMNYIAIIFAGIWGFVFWHELPDLFSIIGIFIILFAILLCNPFLQKKLLSRLK
;
A
#
# COMPACT_ATOMS: atom_id res chain seq x y z
N LEU A 1 16.14 -6.40 -10.34
CA LEU A 1 15.85 -7.19 -9.13
C LEU A 1 14.71 -8.17 -9.40
N THR A 2 13.57 -7.71 -9.93
CA THR A 2 12.41 -8.57 -10.25
C THR A 2 12.61 -9.60 -11.36
N SER A 3 13.63 -9.42 -12.22
CA SER A 3 13.91 -10.38 -13.31
C SER A 3 14.73 -11.62 -12.87
N THR A 4 15.34 -11.61 -11.69
CA THR A 4 16.25 -12.68 -11.23
C THR A 4 15.87 -13.31 -9.89
N GLU A 5 15.02 -12.67 -9.09
CA GLU A 5 14.63 -13.17 -7.76
C GLU A 5 13.13 -13.43 -7.67
N PRO A 6 12.69 -14.58 -7.11
CA PRO A 6 11.28 -14.87 -6.92
C PRO A 6 10.66 -13.86 -5.92
N PRO A 7 9.43 -13.39 -6.17
CA PRO A 7 8.70 -12.46 -5.30
C PRO A 7 8.65 -12.90 -3.83
N GLU A 8 8.55 -14.20 -3.59
CA GLU A 8 8.53 -14.80 -2.24
C GLU A 8 9.81 -14.47 -1.44
N ARG A 9 10.98 -14.44 -2.09
CA ARG A 9 12.25 -14.14 -1.42
C ARG A 9 12.34 -12.67 -1.03
N ILE A 10 11.78 -11.77 -1.85
CA ILE A 10 11.71 -10.34 -1.55
C ILE A 10 10.86 -10.11 -0.30
N VAL A 11 9.69 -10.76 -0.22
CA VAL A 11 8.83 -10.69 0.96
C VAL A 11 9.48 -11.31 2.19
N PHE A 12 10.18 -12.44 2.02
CA PHE A 12 10.92 -13.08 3.11
C PHE A 12 11.96 -12.13 3.74
N TYR A 13 12.81 -11.50 2.92
CA TYR A 13 13.79 -10.53 3.43
C TYR A 13 13.11 -9.34 4.08
N PHE A 14 12.05 -8.79 3.47
CA PHE A 14 11.30 -7.67 4.05
C PHE A 14 10.75 -8.00 5.44
N CYS A 15 10.16 -9.19 5.62
CA CYS A 15 9.66 -9.64 6.91
C CYS A 15 10.79 -9.86 7.93
N VAL A 16 11.88 -10.53 7.55
CA VAL A 16 13.00 -10.81 8.48
C VAL A 16 13.64 -9.52 8.97
N PHE A 17 14.00 -8.62 8.07
CA PHE A 17 14.59 -7.34 8.45
C PHE A 17 13.59 -6.45 9.19
N GLY A 18 12.33 -6.41 8.75
CA GLY A 18 11.28 -5.65 9.41
C GLY A 18 11.05 -6.10 10.84
N SER A 19 10.96 -7.41 11.09
CA SER A 19 10.80 -7.97 12.44
C SER A 19 12.02 -7.73 13.32
N LEU A 20 13.25 -7.89 12.80
CA LEU A 20 14.48 -7.62 13.56
C LEU A 20 14.56 -6.16 13.98
N ILE A 21 14.32 -5.24 13.05
CA ILE A 21 14.36 -3.79 13.33
C ILE A 21 13.22 -3.40 14.29
N SER A 22 12.01 -3.94 14.09
CA SER A 22 10.87 -3.67 14.96
C SER A 22 11.02 -4.26 16.38
N SER A 23 11.92 -5.23 16.59
CA SER A 23 12.23 -5.76 17.91
C SER A 23 13.07 -4.80 18.76
N ILE A 24 13.77 -3.84 18.15
CA ILE A 24 14.63 -2.86 18.87
C ILE A 24 13.78 -1.90 19.73
N PRO A 25 12.71 -1.26 19.20
CA PRO A 25 11.78 -0.44 19.99
C PRO A 25 11.13 -1.17 21.18
N MET A 26 10.98 -2.49 21.09
CA MET A 26 10.32 -3.31 22.11
C MET A 26 11.02 -3.23 23.48
N PHE A 27 12.33 -2.99 23.50
CA PHE A 27 13.11 -2.89 24.72
C PHE A 27 12.86 -1.59 25.50
N TRP A 28 12.40 -0.51 24.86
CA TRP A 28 12.13 0.77 25.54
C TRP A 28 10.76 0.82 26.22
N HIS A 29 9.75 0.15 25.65
CA HIS A 29 8.37 0.18 26.16
C HIS A 29 7.75 -1.22 26.21
N TRP A 30 8.34 -2.08 27.05
CA TRP A 30 7.82 -3.43 27.25
C TRP A 30 6.42 -3.40 27.91
N ARG A 31 5.43 -4.00 27.26
CA ARG A 31 4.08 -4.21 27.78
C ARG A 31 3.66 -5.66 27.59
N ILE A 32 2.89 -6.19 28.54
CA ILE A 32 2.29 -7.52 28.42
C ILE A 32 1.02 -7.38 27.59
N PHE A 33 0.94 -8.12 26.49
CA PHE A 33 -0.21 -8.10 25.59
C PHE A 33 -1.36 -8.96 26.14
N THR A 34 -2.58 -8.47 25.96
CA THR A 34 -3.80 -9.26 26.18
C THR A 34 -4.02 -10.22 25.01
N TRP A 35 -4.69 -11.36 25.23
CA TRP A 35 -5.04 -12.31 24.17
C TRP A 35 -5.75 -11.69 22.97
N HIS A 36 -6.60 -10.68 23.21
CA HIS A 36 -7.29 -9.94 22.16
C HIS A 36 -6.32 -9.13 21.28
N GLU A 37 -5.37 -8.42 21.89
CA GLU A 37 -4.36 -7.62 21.19
C GLU A 37 -3.44 -8.52 20.36
N LEU A 38 -3.08 -9.69 20.91
CA LEU A 38 -2.27 -10.69 20.22
C LEU A 38 -2.98 -11.27 18.99
N ALA A 39 -4.29 -11.55 19.10
CA ALA A 39 -5.09 -12.01 17.96
C ALA A 39 -5.16 -10.95 16.85
N LEU A 40 -5.36 -9.67 17.21
CA LEU A 40 -5.35 -8.56 16.24
C LEU A 40 -3.98 -8.37 15.58
N LEU A 41 -2.88 -8.49 16.34
CA LEU A 41 -1.51 -8.44 15.83
C LEU A 41 -1.23 -9.55 14.81
N ILE A 42 -1.64 -10.79 15.09
CA ILE A 42 -1.49 -11.90 14.17
C ILE A 42 -2.30 -11.65 12.89
N ALA A 43 -3.57 -11.23 13.02
CA ALA A 43 -4.41 -10.92 11.87
C ALA A 43 -3.79 -9.80 11.01
N ALA A 44 -3.34 -8.71 11.63
CA ALA A 44 -2.67 -7.61 10.95
C ALA A 44 -1.39 -8.06 10.23
N GLY A 45 -0.57 -8.90 10.88
CA GLY A 45 0.64 -9.46 10.28
C GLY A 45 0.36 -10.33 9.05
N LEU A 46 -0.67 -11.18 9.12
CA LEU A 46 -1.09 -12.00 7.98
C LEU A 46 -1.59 -11.14 6.80
N LEU A 47 -2.46 -10.16 7.07
CA LEU A 47 -2.95 -9.24 6.04
C LEU A 47 -1.81 -8.43 5.41
N ALA A 48 -0.87 -7.93 6.23
CA ALA A 48 0.29 -7.20 5.76
C ALA A 48 1.19 -8.07 4.86
N ASN A 49 1.41 -9.34 5.23
CA ASN A 49 2.20 -10.26 4.41
C ASN A 49 1.53 -10.54 3.06
N ILE A 50 0.21 -10.79 3.04
CA ILE A 50 -0.58 -10.97 1.82
C ILE A 50 -0.49 -9.71 0.93
N SER A 51 -0.64 -8.52 1.51
CA SER A 51 -0.48 -7.25 0.80
C SER A 51 0.92 -7.12 0.19
N GLN A 52 1.97 -7.47 0.92
CA GLN A 52 3.35 -7.39 0.47
C GLN A 52 3.64 -8.36 -0.69
N LEU A 53 3.04 -9.56 -0.66
CA LEU A 53 3.12 -10.52 -1.75
C LEU A 53 2.45 -9.96 -3.02
N PHE A 54 1.23 -9.44 -2.91
CA PHE A 54 0.54 -8.82 -4.05
C PHE A 54 1.31 -7.65 -4.63
N MET A 55 1.91 -6.81 -3.79
CA MET A 55 2.75 -5.71 -4.24
C MET A 55 3.95 -6.23 -5.03
N SER A 56 4.63 -7.25 -4.51
CA SER A 56 5.80 -7.86 -5.17
C SER A 56 5.43 -8.52 -6.50
N TYR A 57 4.27 -9.19 -6.60
CA TYR A 57 3.74 -9.69 -7.87
C TYR A 57 3.37 -8.56 -8.83
N ALA A 58 2.70 -7.50 -8.36
CA ALA A 58 2.34 -6.35 -9.20
C ALA A 58 3.57 -5.75 -9.89
N TYR A 59 4.66 -5.54 -9.15
CA TYR A 59 5.94 -5.06 -9.70
C TYR A 59 6.64 -6.04 -10.64
N SER A 60 6.27 -7.33 -10.62
CA SER A 60 6.75 -8.34 -11.57
C SER A 60 5.96 -8.32 -12.88
N LEU A 61 4.65 -8.08 -12.82
CA LEU A 61 3.78 -8.09 -14.00
C LEU A 61 3.74 -6.76 -14.77
N ALA A 62 3.98 -5.62 -14.12
CA ALA A 62 3.87 -4.31 -14.74
C ALA A 62 5.10 -3.41 -14.48
N PRO A 63 5.43 -2.50 -15.41
CA PRO A 63 6.50 -1.54 -15.21
C PRO A 63 6.18 -0.61 -14.04
N ALA A 64 7.18 -0.39 -13.17
CA ALA A 64 7.04 0.38 -11.93
C ALA A 64 6.42 1.78 -12.13
N GLY A 65 6.60 2.39 -13.30
CA GLY A 65 6.01 3.70 -13.65
C GLY A 65 4.48 3.71 -13.70
N GLN A 66 3.81 2.58 -13.97
CA GLN A 66 2.34 2.49 -13.96
C GLN A 66 1.80 2.13 -12.56
N ILE A 67 2.61 1.45 -11.75
CA ILE A 67 2.20 0.97 -10.42
C ILE A 67 2.23 2.10 -9.39
N GLY A 68 3.18 3.04 -9.53
CA GLY A 68 3.30 4.19 -8.61
C GLY A 68 1.97 4.95 -8.41
N PRO A 69 1.32 5.44 -9.48
CA PRO A 69 0.02 6.10 -9.40
C PRO A 69 -1.08 5.23 -8.78
N MET A 70 -1.10 3.93 -9.11
CA MET A 70 -2.09 2.99 -8.59
C MET A 70 -1.95 2.77 -7.08
N ASN A 71 -0.73 2.86 -6.54
CA ASN A 71 -0.50 2.72 -5.10
C ASN A 71 -1.18 3.84 -4.29
N TYR A 72 -1.36 5.04 -4.87
CA TYR A 72 -2.05 6.14 -4.20
C TYR A 72 -3.57 5.91 -4.03
N ILE A 73 -4.16 4.93 -4.75
CA ILE A 73 -5.56 4.52 -4.53
C ILE A 73 -5.76 4.02 -3.09
N ALA A 74 -4.72 3.46 -2.46
CA ALA A 74 -4.76 3.02 -1.07
C ALA A 74 -5.18 4.14 -0.10
N ILE A 75 -4.90 5.41 -0.42
CA ILE A 75 -5.33 6.57 0.38
C ILE A 75 -6.86 6.68 0.42
N ILE A 76 -7.52 6.44 -0.71
CA ILE A 76 -8.99 6.48 -0.80
C ILE A 76 -9.58 5.36 0.05
N PHE A 77 -9.04 4.15 -0.05
CA PHE A 77 -9.46 3.03 0.79
C PHE A 77 -9.19 3.29 2.28
N ALA A 78 -8.05 3.89 2.63
CA ALA A 78 -7.74 4.28 4.00
C ALA A 78 -8.76 5.28 4.54
N GLY A 79 -9.17 6.27 3.74
CA GLY A 79 -10.24 7.21 4.11
C GLY A 79 -11.59 6.53 4.34
N ILE A 80 -11.95 5.56 3.49
CA ILE A 80 -13.20 4.77 3.66
C ILE A 80 -13.14 3.97 4.97
N TRP A 81 -12.04 3.25 5.21
CA TRP A 81 -11.86 2.48 6.44
C TRP A 81 -11.80 3.37 7.69
N GLY A 82 -11.19 4.55 7.59
CA GLY A 82 -11.19 5.59 8.62
C GLY A 82 -12.61 6.02 9.00
N PHE A 83 -13.44 6.29 8.00
CA PHE A 83 -14.85 6.61 8.22
C PHE A 83 -15.64 5.44 8.82
N VAL A 84 -15.42 4.21 8.36
CA VAL A 84 -16.17 3.02 8.82
C VAL A 84 -15.84 2.66 10.27
N PHE A 85 -14.57 2.68 10.67
CA PHE A 85 -14.14 2.24 12.00
C PHE A 85 -14.07 3.36 13.03
N TRP A 86 -13.70 4.58 12.61
CA TRP A 86 -13.49 5.71 13.51
C TRP A 86 -14.52 6.84 13.35
N HIS A 87 -15.44 6.72 12.38
CA HIS A 87 -16.43 7.77 12.06
C HIS A 87 -15.79 9.15 11.79
N GLU A 88 -14.52 9.17 11.37
CA GLU A 88 -13.82 10.38 10.98
C GLU A 88 -14.36 10.87 9.65
N LEU A 89 -15.03 12.03 9.68
CA LEU A 89 -15.53 12.68 8.47
C LEU A 89 -14.35 13.30 7.72
N PRO A 90 -14.14 12.99 6.43
CA PRO A 90 -13.09 13.61 5.64
C PRO A 90 -13.38 15.11 5.50
N ASP A 91 -12.42 15.93 5.91
CA ASP A 91 -12.46 17.38 5.74
C ASP A 91 -12.45 17.77 4.25
N LEU A 92 -12.86 19.00 3.93
CA LEU A 92 -12.92 19.54 2.57
C LEU A 92 -11.57 19.36 1.83
N PHE A 93 -10.46 19.56 2.55
CA PHE A 93 -9.11 19.33 2.01
C PHE A 93 -8.83 17.87 1.66
N SER A 94 -9.36 16.92 2.43
CA SER A 94 -9.23 15.48 2.15
C SER A 94 -10.00 15.11 0.87
N ILE A 95 -11.19 15.69 0.68
CA ILE A 95 -12.00 15.49 -0.53
C ILE A 95 -11.27 16.02 -1.76
N ILE A 96 -10.70 17.22 -1.68
CA ILE A 96 -9.90 17.81 -2.78
C ILE A 96 -8.69 16.92 -3.09
N GLY A 97 -7.99 16.43 -2.06
CA GLY A 97 -6.87 15.50 -2.24
C GLY A 97 -7.27 14.21 -2.98
N ILE A 98 -8.40 13.61 -2.62
CA ILE A 98 -8.94 12.43 -3.30
C ILE A 98 -9.21 12.72 -4.79
N PHE A 99 -9.81 13.88 -5.11
CA PHE A 99 -10.04 14.29 -6.50
C PHE A 99 -8.74 14.43 -7.30
N ILE A 100 -7.71 15.04 -6.71
CA ILE A 100 -6.40 15.20 -7.37
C ILE A 100 -5.77 13.83 -7.67
N ILE A 101 -5.82 12.90 -6.70
CA ILE A 101 -5.29 11.54 -6.87
C ILE A 101 -6.02 10.81 -8.00
N LEU A 102 -7.36 10.84 -7.99
CA LEU A 102 -8.18 10.22 -9.04
C LEU A 102 -7.86 10.80 -10.43
N PHE A 103 -7.68 12.11 -10.52
CA PHE A 103 -7.34 12.78 -11.78
C PHE A 103 -5.94 12.38 -12.29
N ALA A 104 -4.96 12.30 -11.40
CA ALA A 104 -3.60 11.86 -11.73
C ALA A 104 -3.58 10.40 -12.23
N ILE A 105 -4.35 9.52 -11.59
CA ILE A 105 -4.47 8.12 -12.02
C ILE A 105 -5.11 8.02 -13.40
N LEU A 106 -6.18 8.79 -13.65
CA LEU A 106 -6.86 8.82 -14.95
C LEU A 106 -5.91 9.29 -16.07
N LEU A 107 -5.12 10.33 -15.82
CA LEU A 107 -4.12 10.84 -16.76
C LEU A 107 -2.98 9.85 -17.04
N CYS A 108 -2.55 9.10 -16.01
CA CYS A 108 -1.49 8.11 -16.16
C CYS A 108 -1.96 6.82 -16.85
N ASN A 109 -3.26 6.69 -17.14
CA ASN A 109 -3.77 5.54 -17.87
C ASN A 109 -3.16 5.48 -19.29
N PRO A 110 -2.47 4.38 -19.67
CA PRO A 110 -1.78 4.27 -20.95
C PRO A 110 -2.71 4.38 -22.18
N PHE A 111 -4.00 4.05 -22.04
CA PHE A 111 -5.00 4.28 -23.09
C PHE A 111 -5.27 5.77 -23.32
N LEU A 112 -5.34 6.55 -22.24
CA LEU A 112 -5.64 7.98 -22.32
C LEU A 112 -4.44 8.77 -22.84
N GLN A 113 -3.21 8.40 -22.43
CA GLN A 113 -1.99 9.00 -22.96
C GLN A 113 -1.85 8.78 -24.46
N LYS A 114 -2.09 7.55 -24.96
CA LYS A 114 -2.08 7.28 -26.41
C LYS A 114 -3.12 8.11 -27.17
N LYS A 115 -4.32 8.27 -26.60
CA LYS A 115 -5.43 9.03 -27.20
C LYS A 115 -5.21 10.55 -27.15
N LEU A 116 -4.53 11.07 -26.13
CA LEU A 116 -4.15 12.49 -26.04
C LEU A 116 -3.02 12.82 -27.03
N LEU A 117 -1.99 11.98 -27.08
CA LEU A 117 -0.86 12.16 -27.99
C LEU A 117 -1.26 12.04 -29.46
N SER A 118 -2.26 11.21 -29.78
CA SER A 118 -2.82 11.14 -31.14
C SER A 118 -3.70 12.34 -31.53
N ARG A 119 -4.10 13.20 -30.57
CA ARG A 119 -4.85 14.44 -30.84
C ARG A 119 -3.96 15.69 -30.91
N LEU A 120 -2.71 15.57 -30.47
CA LEU A 120 -1.70 16.64 -30.52
C LEU A 120 -0.76 16.54 -31.74
N LYS A 121 -0.86 15.46 -32.51
CA LYS A 121 -0.34 15.36 -33.89
C LYS A 121 -1.46 15.62 -34.88
#